data_AF-A0A955K8L6-F1
#
_entry.id   AF-A0A955K8L6-F1
#
_cell.length_a   1.000
_cell.length_b   1.000
_cell.length_c   1.000
_cell.angle_alpha   90.00
_cell.angle_beta   90.00
_cell.angle_gamma   90.00
#
_symmetry.space_group_name_H-M   'P 1'
#
loop_
_entity.id
_entity.type
_entity.pdbx_description
1 polymer ?
#
loop_
_entity_poly.entity_id
_entity_poly.type
_entity_poly.pdbx_seq_one_letter_code
_entity_poly.pdbx_strand_id
1 'polypeptide(L)'
;MDFNIANHLKRKRVPQDPSINIILELLTPYVPDISSSQVDFRKGRLVLRGLNPQARTYIRMNEAKIMKEATEQGVLVHGIL
;
A
#
# COMPACT_ATOMS: atom_id res chain seq x y z
N MET A 1 -6.25 28.00 31.07
CA MET A 1 -5.60 27.65 29.79
C MET A 1 -4.94 26.33 30.06
N ASP A 2 -5.58 25.22 29.68
CA ASP A 2 -5.05 23.87 29.91
C ASP A 2 -5.30 23.04 28.66
N PHE A 3 -4.30 23.04 27.77
CA PHE A 3 -4.27 22.17 26.61
C PHE A 3 -3.90 20.76 27.07
N ASN A 4 -4.88 19.85 27.06
CA ASN A 4 -4.70 18.44 27.41
C ASN A 4 -3.80 17.72 26.37
N ILE A 5 -2.55 17.47 26.77
CA ILE A 5 -1.48 16.83 25.98
C ILE A 5 -1.74 15.34 25.68
N ALA A 6 -2.72 14.71 26.35
CA ALA A 6 -2.98 13.27 26.22
C ALA A 6 -3.66 12.82 24.91
N ASN A 7 -4.18 13.75 24.08
CA ASN A 7 -4.78 13.40 22.78
C ASN A 7 -3.79 13.48 21.60
N HIS A 8 -2.52 13.81 21.86
CA HIS A 8 -1.46 13.84 20.84
C HIS A 8 -0.66 12.53 20.79
N LEU A 9 -1.35 11.40 20.99
CA LEU A 9 -0.85 10.07 20.67
C LEU A 9 -0.80 9.95 19.14
N LYS A 10 0.30 10.49 18.59
CA LYS A 10 1.01 10.06 17.40
C LYS A 10 0.21 9.07 16.56
N ARG A 11 -0.77 9.58 15.81
CA ARG A 11 -0.98 9.07 14.45
C ARG A 11 0.36 9.31 13.77
N LYS A 12 1.25 8.31 13.83
CA LYS A 12 2.34 8.19 12.87
C LYS A 12 1.64 8.37 11.54
N ARG A 13 1.74 9.56 10.96
CA ARG A 13 1.34 9.79 9.58
C ARG A 13 2.11 8.69 8.86
N VAL A 14 1.39 7.66 8.43
CA VAL A 14 1.86 6.78 7.37
C VAL A 14 2.43 7.78 6.37
N PRO A 15 3.73 7.71 6.02
CA PRO A 15 4.26 8.64 5.04
C PRO A 15 3.25 8.64 3.91
N GLN A 16 2.64 9.79 3.62
CA GLN A 16 1.79 9.95 2.46
C GLN A 16 2.75 9.99 1.28
N ASP A 17 3.47 8.89 1.10
CA ASP A 17 4.29 8.62 -0.04
C ASP A 17 3.30 8.59 -1.18
N PRO A 18 3.39 9.51 -2.16
CA PRO A 18 2.47 9.52 -3.30
C PRO A 18 2.41 8.15 -3.98
N SER A 19 3.51 7.38 -3.88
CA SER A 19 3.59 5.98 -4.28
C SER A 19 2.58 5.05 -3.62
N ILE A 20 2.23 5.24 -2.34
CA ILE A 20 1.22 4.41 -1.66
C ILE A 20 -0.16 4.65 -2.24
N ASN A 21 -0.52 5.90 -2.54
CA ASN A 21 -1.81 6.21 -3.16
C ASN A 21 -1.90 5.62 -4.56
N ILE A 22 -0.84 5.77 -5.37
CA ILE A 22 -0.75 5.15 -6.70
C ILE A 22 -0.93 3.64 -6.60
N ILE A 23 -0.25 2.99 -5.66
CA ILE A 23 -0.37 1.54 -5.50
C ILE A 23 -1.77 1.13 -5.05
N LEU A 24 -2.42 1.89 -4.16
CA LEU A 24 -3.80 1.62 -3.76
C LEU A 24 -4.75 1.74 -4.95
N GLU A 25 -4.60 2.75 -5.79
CA GLU A 25 -5.38 2.90 -7.02
C GLU A 25 -5.16 1.72 -7.98
N LEU A 26 -3.90 1.30 -8.16
CA LEU A 26 -3.55 0.14 -8.99
C LEU A 26 -4.11 -1.17 -8.44
N LEU A 27 -4.22 -1.31 -7.11
CA LEU A 27 -4.70 -2.52 -6.46
C LEU A 27 -6.21 -2.57 -6.25
N THR A 28 -6.90 -1.43 -6.23
CA THR A 28 -8.37 -1.32 -6.11
C THR A 28 -9.14 -2.24 -7.06
N PRO A 29 -8.82 -2.35 -8.37
CA PRO A 29 -9.54 -3.25 -9.27
C PRO A 29 -9.34 -4.74 -8.95
N TYR A 30 -8.24 -5.10 -8.29
CA TYR A 30 -7.96 -6.49 -7.88
C TYR A 30 -8.46 -6.78 -6.47
N VAL A 31 -8.49 -5.76 -5.62
CA VAL A 31 -8.87 -5.82 -4.20
C VAL A 31 -9.65 -4.55 -3.86
N PRO A 32 -10.99 -4.59 -3.96
CA PRO A 32 -11.84 -3.41 -3.75
C PRO A 32 -11.72 -2.82 -2.33
N ASP A 33 -11.46 -3.67 -1.34
CA ASP A 33 -11.37 -3.30 0.08
C ASP A 33 -9.93 -3.04 0.55
N ILE A 34 -8.99 -2.75 -0.38
CA ILE A 34 -7.61 -2.51 0.00
C ILE A 34 -7.43 -1.16 0.68
N SER A 35 -6.82 -1.17 1.85
CA SER A 35 -6.55 0.04 2.64
C SER A 35 -5.06 0.32 2.75
N SER A 36 -4.70 1.59 2.98
CA SER A 36 -3.31 1.99 3.25
C SER A 36 -2.69 1.26 4.46
N SER A 37 -3.51 0.73 5.38
CA SER A 37 -3.04 -0.08 6.51
C SER A 37 -2.55 -1.48 6.11
N GLN A 38 -3.00 -1.96 4.94
CA GLN A 38 -2.64 -3.25 4.38
C GLN A 38 -1.48 -3.14 3.38
N VAL A 39 -1.09 -1.93 3.01
CA VAL A 39 -0.02 -1.67 2.03
C VAL A 39 1.16 -1.01 2.73
N ASP A 40 2.31 -1.64 2.67
CA ASP A 40 3.56 -1.12 3.24
C ASP A 40 4.67 -1.20 2.18
N PHE A 41 5.52 -0.18 2.11
CA PHE A 41 6.67 -0.18 1.20
C PHE A 41 7.95 -0.39 1.99
N ARG A 42 8.60 -1.54 1.82
CA ARG A 42 9.80 -1.92 2.57
C ARG A 42 10.93 -2.30 1.63
N LYS A 43 12.05 -1.58 1.73
CA LYS A 43 13.29 -1.88 0.97
C LYS A 43 13.06 -2.02 -0.54
N GLY A 44 12.22 -1.16 -1.14
CA GLY A 44 11.91 -1.21 -2.57
C GLY A 44 10.87 -2.27 -2.97
N ARG A 45 10.30 -3.00 -2.01
CA ARG A 45 9.26 -4.01 -2.24
C ARG A 45 7.94 -3.56 -1.66
N LEU A 46 6.87 -3.93 -2.35
CA LEU A 46 5.52 -3.75 -1.86
C LEU A 46 5.16 -4.92 -0.95
N VAL A 47 4.63 -4.63 0.23
CA VAL A 47 4.22 -5.63 1.21
C VAL A 47 2.73 -5.49 1.44
N LEU A 48 1.98 -6.55 1.15
CA LEU A 48 0.52 -6.56 1.23
C LEU A 48 0.05 -7.46 2.38
N ARG A 49 -0.36 -6.83 3.48
CA ARG A 49 -0.74 -7.49 4.73
C ARG A 49 -2.25 -7.57 4.88
N GLY A 50 -2.73 -8.62 5.54
CA GLY A 50 -4.15 -8.71 5.89
C GLY A 50 -5.09 -8.85 4.68
N LEU A 51 -4.57 -9.20 3.50
CA LEU A 51 -5.38 -9.53 2.33
C LEU A 51 -5.99 -10.93 2.47
N ASN A 52 -7.23 -11.06 2.02
CA ASN A 52 -7.90 -12.36 1.93
C ASN A 52 -7.15 -13.29 0.92
N PRO A 53 -7.31 -14.62 1.01
CA PRO A 53 -6.58 -15.54 0.13
C PRO A 53 -6.85 -15.34 -1.36
N GLN A 54 -8.08 -14.98 -1.73
CA GLN A 54 -8.46 -14.73 -3.13
C GLN A 54 -7.72 -13.52 -3.69
N ALA A 55 -7.70 -12.41 -2.96
CA ALA A 55 -6.96 -11.19 -3.28
C ALA A 55 -5.47 -11.47 -3.48
N ARG A 56 -4.85 -12.28 -2.60
CA ARG A 56 -3.46 -12.70 -2.76
C ARG A 56 -3.24 -13.48 -4.06
N THR A 57 -4.15 -14.37 -4.42
CA THR A 57 -4.08 -15.11 -5.68
C THR A 57 -4.22 -14.17 -6.88
N TYR A 58 -5.19 -13.26 -6.88
CA TYR A 58 -5.37 -12.28 -7.95
C TYR A 58 -4.13 -11.39 -8.14
N ILE A 59 -3.54 -10.91 -7.04
CA ILE A 59 -2.33 -10.09 -7.10
C ILE A 59 -1.15 -10.91 -7.60
N ARG A 60 -0.96 -12.15 -7.14
CA ARG A 60 0.11 -13.02 -7.64
C ARG A 60 -0.04 -13.31 -9.13
N MET A 61 -1.26 -13.57 -9.60
CA MET A 61 -1.51 -13.80 -11.03
C MET A 61 -1.21 -12.57 -11.90
N ASN A 62 -1.34 -11.37 -11.33
CA ASN A 62 -1.14 -10.10 -12.03
C ASN A 62 0.12 -9.34 -11.56
N GLU A 63 1.01 -9.98 -10.81
CA GLU A 63 2.13 -9.29 -10.13
C GLU A 63 3.01 -8.53 -11.11
N ALA A 64 3.40 -9.18 -12.21
CA ALA A 64 4.21 -8.56 -13.26
C ALA A 64 3.52 -7.33 -13.90
N LYS A 65 2.19 -7.40 -14.08
CA LYS A 65 1.40 -6.31 -14.64
C LYS A 65 1.32 -5.14 -13.66
N ILE A 66 1.03 -5.42 -12.40
CA ILE A 66 0.97 -4.42 -11.31
C ILE A 66 2.34 -3.74 -11.14
N MET A 67 3.44 -4.49 -11.17
CA MET A 67 4.79 -3.91 -11.08
C MET A 67 5.13 -3.03 -12.28
N LYS A 68 4.72 -3.42 -13.48
CA LYS A 68 4.91 -2.61 -14.70
C LYS A 68 4.14 -1.30 -14.62
N GLU A 69 2.85 -1.36 -14.28
CA GLU A 69 2.02 -0.16 -14.12
C GLU A 69 2.53 0.74 -12.99
N ALA A 70 2.97 0.18 -11.87
CA ALA A 70 3.61 0.95 -10.80
C ALA A 70 4.88 1.66 -11.30
N THR A 71 5.72 0.98 -12.08
CA THR A 71 6.94 1.56 -12.65
C THR A 71 6.63 2.66 -13.66
N GLU A 72 5.61 2.49 -14.51
CA GLU A 72 5.14 3.51 -15.46
C GLU A 72 4.61 4.75 -14.74
N GLN A 73 4.02 4.59 -13.56
CA GLN A 73 3.60 5.68 -12.67
C GLN A 73 4.75 6.26 -11.82
N GLY A 74 5.99 5.88 -12.09
CA GLY A 74 7.19 6.38 -11.40
C GLY A 74 7.49 5.69 -10.06
N VAL A 75 6.83 4.58 -9.74
CA VAL A 75 7.04 3.80 -8.52
C VAL A 75 7.89 2.57 -8.82
N LEU A 76 9.15 2.58 -8.36
CA LEU A 76 10.08 1.46 -8.51
C LEU A 76 9.75 0.32 -7.52
N VAL A 77 8.98 -0.67 -7.98
CA VAL A 77 8.64 -1.88 -7.21
C VAL A 77 9.50 -3.04 -7.66
N HIS A 78 10.27 -3.63 -6.74
CA HIS A 78 11.14 -4.78 -7.02
C HIS A 78 10.43 -6.14 -6.85
N GLY A 79 9.22 -6.15 -6.27
CA GLY A 79 8.45 -7.36 -5.98
C GLY A 79 7.30 -7.08 -5.02
N ILE A 80 6.28 -7.95 -5.02
CA ILE A 80 5.12 -7.90 -4.12
C ILE A 80 5.18 -9.09 -3.15
N LEU A 81 5.16 -8.81 -1.84
CA LEU A 81 5.24 -9.80 -0.75
C LEU A 81 3.92 -9.95 0.00
#